data_AF-A0AAU9J4W7-F1
#
_entry.id   AF-A0AAU9J4W7-F1
#
_cell.length_a   1.000
_cell.length_b   1.000
_cell.length_c   1.000
_cell.angle_alpha   90.00
_cell.angle_beta   90.00
_cell.angle_gamma   90.00
#
_symmetry.space_group_name_H-M   'P 1'
#
loop_
_entity.id
_entity.type
_entity.pdbx_description
1 polymer ?
#
loop_
_entity_poly.entity_id
_entity_poly.type
_entity_poly.pdbx_seq_one_letter_code
_entity_poly.pdbx_strand_id
1 'polypeptide(L)'
;MKRPEDTFALTSIDEKLNSRSTVRNPKQVQLPNIKSVPTLFMKTSMTPSTKATPRANYTSVPSTRKSQNRSSVTHDLLRNIQQRANQEIEELFTLKAGDLTDTVRKLEKSKYVKEVIKDLYDHVLRKKKEYNSLKHDQSLLKAELDSLNQKYNDLTHVEKENTDRQQYLGNLQEKFDKLQNKIDLESIFTDSLNHMANVRYLNLCSIKDPTRLLKSQIVHTLAQNKILDRGSEYHMTSALATRGKLGKIQENINSQRTKMRELLNQELKKYEERSKAIAFYKQEQQLWYRQKEAEIKDQDINNLVKIDNEVRKGDKLRLEFVEASQNLATREGEISEALRITNSTSVSNLFSQLQKLRVTKESLESLRADLEATLRRQQNEIERLNKEYDNLSLQKHQKDEYDYHTLYDLEVGLSKREHELQTHSEDLDKVKADFSTGLLGLNRIIQKLGENNDIREIRTIKDAIEYICYKINHLTE
;
A
#
# COMPACT_ATOMS: atom_id res chain seq x y z
N MET A 1 -32.90 26.87 -1.33
CA MET A 1 -32.53 27.88 -0.30
C MET A 1 -31.53 28.83 -0.93
N LYS A 2 -31.69 30.15 -0.75
CA LYS A 2 -30.75 31.19 -1.23
C LYS A 2 -30.02 31.80 -0.03
N ARG A 3 -28.73 32.11 -0.19
CA ARG A 3 -28.05 33.25 0.45
C ARG A 3 -27.12 33.89 -0.60
N PRO A 4 -27.15 35.22 -0.77
CA PRO A 4 -26.29 35.96 -1.70
C PRO A 4 -25.10 36.62 -0.97
N GLU A 5 -24.23 37.30 -1.75
CA GLU A 5 -23.16 38.22 -1.31
C GLU A 5 -22.01 37.55 -0.50
N ASP A 6 -20.74 37.95 -0.60
CA ASP A 6 -20.15 39.27 -0.94
C ASP A 6 -19.19 39.27 -2.14
N THR A 7 -18.87 40.48 -2.63
CA THR A 7 -17.79 40.75 -3.60
C THR A 7 -17.08 42.06 -3.21
N PHE A 8 -15.77 42.12 -3.50
CA PHE A 8 -14.86 43.29 -3.45
C PHE A 8 -14.04 43.61 -2.19
N ALA A 9 -12.84 44.15 -2.52
CA ALA A 9 -11.84 44.85 -1.71
C ALA A 9 -11.04 44.04 -0.66
N LEU A 10 -9.72 43.96 -0.88
CA LEU A 10 -8.67 44.39 0.08
C LEU A 10 -7.26 44.19 -0.52
N THR A 11 -6.75 45.22 -1.21
CA THR A 11 -5.31 45.41 -1.44
C THR A 11 -4.96 46.85 -1.06
N SER A 12 -4.84 47.09 0.25
CA SER A 12 -4.29 48.31 0.81
C SER A 12 -2.80 48.10 1.12
N ILE A 13 -1.94 48.72 0.33
CA ILE A 13 -0.50 48.78 0.59
C ILE A 13 -0.28 49.96 1.54
N ASP A 14 0.09 49.69 2.79
CA ASP A 14 0.52 50.74 3.71
C ASP A 14 1.97 51.14 3.42
N GLU A 15 2.15 52.36 2.94
CA GLU A 15 3.45 53.03 2.95
C GLU A 15 3.81 53.45 4.38
N LYS A 16 4.96 53.00 4.90
CA LYS A 16 5.74 53.80 5.87
C LYS A 16 7.23 53.45 5.93
N LEU A 17 7.98 54.38 5.34
CA LEU A 17 9.39 54.68 5.44
C LEU A 17 10.19 54.21 6.69
N ASN A 18 11.45 53.87 6.39
CA ASN A 18 12.68 54.15 7.14
C ASN A 18 13.05 53.34 8.41
N SER A 19 13.95 52.37 8.21
CA SER A 19 15.08 52.13 9.14
C SER A 19 16.38 51.91 8.38
N ARG A 20 17.40 52.75 8.64
CA ARG A 20 18.72 52.73 8.00
C ARG A 20 19.51 51.44 8.30
N SER A 21 20.18 50.87 7.30
CA SER A 21 21.37 50.02 7.52
C SER A 21 22.58 50.62 6.81
N THR A 22 23.62 50.93 7.59
CA THR A 22 24.88 51.54 7.11
C THR A 22 25.74 50.55 6.34
N VAL A 23 26.18 50.91 5.13
CA VAL A 23 27.26 50.22 4.41
C VAL A 23 28.51 51.11 4.37
N ARG A 24 29.68 50.50 4.59
CA ARG A 24 30.98 51.15 4.76
C ARG A 24 31.52 51.72 3.44
N ASN A 25 32.01 52.96 3.47
CA ASN A 25 32.93 53.46 2.44
C ASN A 25 34.37 52.98 2.72
N PRO A 26 35.17 52.64 1.68
CA PRO A 26 36.60 52.37 1.83
C PRO A 26 37.41 53.66 2.01
N LYS A 27 38.62 53.51 2.58
CA LYS A 27 39.54 54.62 2.92
C LYS A 27 40.08 55.33 1.66
N GLN A 28 40.08 56.66 1.66
CA GLN A 28 40.90 57.44 0.71
C GLN A 28 42.36 57.49 1.17
N VAL A 29 43.26 57.45 0.19
CA VAL A 29 44.72 57.51 0.35
C VAL A 29 45.17 58.98 0.38
N GLN A 30 46.05 59.34 1.33
CA GLN A 30 46.72 60.64 1.36
C GLN A 30 48.09 60.55 0.68
N LEU A 31 48.38 61.49 -0.23
CA LEU A 31 49.71 61.77 -0.80
C LEU A 31 49.86 63.30 -1.02
N PRO A 32 51.09 63.83 -1.23
CA PRO A 32 51.64 64.76 -0.24
C PRO A 32 51.54 66.25 -0.57
N ASN A 33 51.75 67.04 0.48
CA ASN A 33 51.85 68.50 0.46
C ASN A 33 53.11 68.96 -0.29
N ILE A 34 52.97 69.61 -1.45
CA ILE A 34 54.06 70.27 -2.18
C ILE A 34 53.97 71.77 -1.94
N LYS A 35 54.93 72.33 -1.19
CA LYS A 35 55.11 73.77 -1.05
C LYS A 35 55.83 74.31 -2.29
N SER A 36 55.26 75.31 -2.94
CA SER A 36 55.95 76.14 -3.93
C SER A 36 56.02 77.60 -3.45
N VAL A 37 57.24 78.09 -3.26
CA VAL A 37 57.62 79.50 -3.14
C VAL A 37 58.59 79.74 -4.30
N PRO A 38 58.47 80.83 -5.08
CA PRO A 38 59.56 81.82 -4.99
C PRO A 38 59.18 83.30 -5.25
N THR A 39 59.95 84.19 -4.58
CA THR A 39 60.50 85.49 -5.05
C THR A 39 59.57 86.62 -5.56
N LEU A 40 59.56 87.86 -5.04
CA LEU A 40 60.58 88.87 -4.65
C LEU A 40 60.80 89.97 -5.72
N PHE A 41 60.62 91.25 -5.33
CA PHE A 41 61.32 92.51 -5.71
C PHE A 41 60.39 93.71 -5.33
N MET A 42 60.57 94.37 -4.17
CA MET A 42 61.44 95.54 -3.90
C MET A 42 61.26 96.76 -4.85
N LYS A 43 60.81 97.93 -4.30
CA LYS A 43 61.68 99.06 -3.92
C LYS A 43 60.95 100.33 -3.40
N THR A 44 61.40 100.80 -2.23
CA THR A 44 61.67 102.21 -1.81
C THR A 44 60.82 103.39 -2.32
N SER A 45 60.38 104.24 -1.37
CA SER A 45 60.99 105.59 -1.19
C SER A 45 60.51 106.27 0.12
N MET A 46 61.30 107.22 0.62
CA MET A 46 61.03 108.00 1.83
C MET A 46 60.69 109.47 1.51
N THR A 47 59.97 110.10 2.45
CA THR A 47 59.97 111.54 2.80
C THR A 47 59.45 112.53 1.71
N PRO A 48 59.13 113.83 2.00
CA PRO A 48 59.48 114.60 3.21
C PRO A 48 58.46 115.61 3.82
N SER A 49 58.69 115.90 5.12
CA SER A 49 58.81 117.26 5.73
C SER A 49 57.61 118.19 6.07
N THR A 50 57.80 118.81 7.25
CA THR A 50 57.43 120.19 7.71
C THR A 50 55.98 120.58 8.06
N LYS A 51 55.82 120.94 9.34
CA LYS A 51 55.14 122.18 9.77
C LYS A 51 56.12 123.06 10.55
N ALA A 52 56.10 124.37 10.29
CA ALA A 52 56.68 125.41 11.15
C ALA A 52 55.70 125.70 12.33
N THR A 53 55.88 126.60 13.31
CA THR A 53 56.42 127.98 13.27
C THR A 53 56.79 128.47 14.73
N PRO A 54 56.90 129.77 15.16
CA PRO A 54 58.12 130.24 15.87
C PRO A 54 57.89 130.98 17.23
N ARG A 55 58.98 131.50 17.85
CA ARG A 55 59.11 132.73 18.70
C ARG A 55 60.48 132.72 19.44
N ALA A 56 61.01 133.78 20.08
CA ALA A 56 61.20 135.20 19.71
C ALA A 56 62.06 135.93 20.80
N ASN A 57 63.03 136.76 20.37
CA ASN A 57 63.63 137.94 21.06
C ASN A 57 64.51 137.84 22.33
N TYR A 58 65.30 138.94 22.47
CA TYR A 58 66.02 139.56 23.61
C TYR A 58 67.55 139.31 23.69
N THR A 59 68.42 140.25 23.28
CA THR A 59 69.04 141.40 24.02
C THR A 59 69.88 141.01 25.25
N SER A 60 71.03 141.60 25.62
CA SER A 60 71.91 142.66 25.08
C SER A 60 73.18 142.78 25.97
N VAL A 61 74.29 143.36 25.48
CA VAL A 61 75.55 143.57 26.25
C VAL A 61 75.49 144.79 27.18
N PRO A 62 76.07 144.75 28.40
CA PRO A 62 77.18 145.64 28.84
C PRO A 62 78.20 144.95 29.81
N SER A 63 79.38 145.46 30.22
CA SER A 63 80.31 146.53 29.78
C SER A 63 81.70 146.36 30.50
N THR A 64 82.66 147.26 30.21
CA THR A 64 84.09 147.33 30.64
C THR A 64 84.41 147.91 32.04
N ARG A 65 85.67 147.67 32.55
CA ARG A 65 86.62 148.61 33.25
C ARG A 65 87.94 147.88 33.63
N LYS A 66 89.16 148.34 33.26
CA LYS A 66 90.11 149.30 33.94
C LYS A 66 90.68 148.80 35.31
N SER A 67 91.97 148.90 35.69
CA SER A 67 93.18 149.57 35.10
C SER A 67 94.53 149.21 35.79
N GLN A 68 95.66 149.45 35.08
CA GLN A 68 97.01 149.92 35.54
C GLN A 68 97.91 149.13 36.52
N ASN A 69 99.17 148.84 36.11
CA ASN A 69 100.39 149.54 36.59
C ASN A 69 101.69 149.27 35.77
N ARG A 70 102.71 150.13 35.96
CA ARG A 70 104.01 150.40 35.26
C ARG A 70 104.96 149.16 35.08
N SER A 71 106.06 149.12 34.27
CA SER A 71 106.99 150.13 33.68
C SER A 71 107.90 149.59 32.52
N SER A 72 108.63 150.48 31.81
CA SER A 72 110.01 150.32 31.27
C SER A 72 110.32 150.15 29.74
N VAL A 73 110.30 151.28 29.02
CA VAL A 73 111.26 151.72 27.96
C VAL A 73 111.37 150.98 26.61
N THR A 74 111.84 149.73 26.49
CA THR A 74 111.97 149.09 25.16
C THR A 74 110.69 148.42 24.69
N HIS A 75 109.78 148.15 25.64
CA HIS A 75 108.38 147.94 25.35
C HIS A 75 107.80 149.12 24.55
N ASP A 76 108.32 150.34 24.69
CA ASP A 76 107.86 151.54 23.96
C ASP A 76 108.45 151.66 22.54
N LEU A 77 109.57 151.00 22.21
CA LEU A 77 110.07 150.96 20.82
C LEU A 77 109.31 149.93 19.99
N LEU A 78 109.15 148.71 20.52
CA LEU A 78 108.30 147.68 19.92
C LEU A 78 106.85 148.16 19.84
N ARG A 79 106.33 148.84 20.88
CA ARG A 79 105.01 149.46 20.84
C ARG A 79 104.92 150.61 19.87
N ASN A 80 105.96 151.42 19.62
CA ASN A 80 105.91 152.44 18.57
C ASN A 80 105.85 151.82 17.16
N ILE A 81 106.69 150.82 16.88
CA ILE A 81 106.70 150.15 15.57
C ILE A 81 105.39 149.36 15.38
N GLN A 82 104.92 148.67 16.41
CA GLN A 82 103.68 147.90 16.37
C GLN A 82 102.44 148.78 16.43
N GLN A 83 102.45 149.95 17.08
CA GLN A 83 101.37 150.95 16.95
C GLN A 83 101.36 151.55 15.56
N ARG A 84 102.50 151.87 14.95
CA ARG A 84 102.53 152.45 13.60
C ARG A 84 102.09 151.42 12.55
N ALA A 85 102.56 150.18 12.63
CA ALA A 85 102.10 149.09 11.78
C ALA A 85 100.62 148.74 12.03
N ASN A 86 100.14 148.71 13.29
CA ASN A 86 98.73 148.48 13.57
C ASN A 86 97.86 149.67 13.13
N GLN A 87 98.35 150.91 13.19
CA GLN A 87 97.65 152.09 12.67
C GLN A 87 97.56 152.07 11.14
N GLU A 88 98.63 151.74 10.42
CA GLU A 88 98.57 151.55 8.96
C GLU A 88 97.64 150.37 8.58
N ILE A 89 97.63 149.30 9.36
CA ILE A 89 96.70 148.16 9.18
C ILE A 89 95.27 148.57 9.51
N GLU A 90 95.00 149.32 10.57
CA GLU A 90 93.66 149.84 10.91
C GLU A 90 93.19 150.88 9.89
N GLU A 91 94.06 151.76 9.38
CA GLU A 91 93.75 152.69 8.28
C GLU A 91 93.40 151.90 7.00
N LEU A 92 94.19 150.89 6.62
CA LEU A 92 93.89 150.04 5.46
C LEU A 92 92.62 149.19 5.64
N PHE A 93 92.35 148.68 6.85
CA PHE A 93 91.12 147.93 7.14
C PHE A 93 89.89 148.83 7.19
N THR A 94 89.98 150.02 7.80
CA THR A 94 88.83 150.93 7.92
C THR A 94 88.49 151.58 6.57
N LEU A 95 89.47 151.97 5.75
CA LEU A 95 89.22 152.42 4.38
C LEU A 95 88.58 151.29 3.55
N LYS A 96 89.21 150.10 3.50
CA LYS A 96 88.68 148.99 2.68
C LYS A 96 87.34 148.45 3.18
N ALA A 97 87.08 148.44 4.50
CA ALA A 97 85.77 148.04 5.03
C ALA A 97 84.69 149.09 4.72
N GLY A 98 85.03 150.38 4.76
CA GLY A 98 84.17 151.47 4.29
C GLY A 98 83.82 151.29 2.81
N ASP A 99 84.83 151.19 1.95
CA ASP A 99 84.66 150.97 0.51
C ASP A 99 83.88 149.67 0.21
N LEU A 100 84.10 148.59 0.96
CA LEU A 100 83.38 147.32 0.77
C LEU A 100 81.91 147.44 1.20
N THR A 101 81.61 148.10 2.32
CA THR A 101 80.22 148.30 2.76
C THR A 101 79.47 149.30 1.88
N ASP A 102 80.14 150.33 1.36
CA ASP A 102 79.53 151.26 0.39
C ASP A 102 79.40 150.66 -1.02
N THR A 103 80.31 149.79 -1.46
CA THR A 103 80.11 149.02 -2.71
C THR A 103 78.99 147.99 -2.56
N VAL A 104 78.87 147.29 -1.43
CA VAL A 104 77.71 146.42 -1.14
C VAL A 104 76.41 147.24 -1.09
N ARG A 105 76.37 148.39 -0.41
CA ARG A 105 75.19 149.28 -0.45
C ARG A 105 74.88 149.83 -1.84
N LYS A 106 75.90 150.14 -2.66
CA LYS A 106 75.72 150.54 -4.07
C LYS A 106 75.21 149.38 -4.92
N LEU A 107 75.59 148.14 -4.62
CA LEU A 107 75.06 146.93 -5.25
C LEU A 107 73.62 146.62 -4.81
N GLU A 108 73.29 146.68 -3.52
CA GLU A 108 71.91 146.51 -3.02
C GLU A 108 70.96 147.63 -3.51
N LYS A 109 71.46 148.85 -3.68
CA LYS A 109 70.74 149.96 -4.31
C LYS A 109 70.83 149.94 -5.84
N SER A 110 71.67 149.08 -6.43
CA SER A 110 71.80 148.96 -7.88
C SER A 110 70.51 148.43 -8.47
N LYS A 111 70.01 149.16 -9.47
CA LYS A 111 68.83 148.77 -10.25
C LYS A 111 69.01 147.35 -10.82
N TYR A 112 70.20 147.03 -11.32
CA TYR A 112 70.54 145.73 -11.91
C TYR A 112 70.41 144.57 -10.92
N VAL A 113 70.91 144.70 -9.69
CA VAL A 113 70.82 143.61 -8.69
C VAL A 113 69.37 143.38 -8.26
N LYS A 114 68.57 144.45 -8.13
CA LYS A 114 67.13 144.34 -7.84
C LYS A 114 66.35 143.70 -8.99
N GLU A 115 66.70 144.02 -10.24
CA GLU A 115 66.13 143.39 -11.43
C GLU A 115 66.49 141.90 -11.48
N VAL A 116 67.75 141.52 -11.27
CA VAL A 116 68.18 140.10 -11.21
C VAL A 116 67.49 139.33 -10.08
N ILE A 117 67.33 139.91 -8.89
CA ILE A 117 66.59 139.29 -7.78
C ILE A 117 65.10 139.12 -8.14
N LYS A 118 64.50 140.11 -8.82
CA LYS A 118 63.11 140.03 -9.28
C LYS A 118 62.94 138.96 -10.36
N ASP A 119 63.84 138.90 -11.33
CA ASP A 119 63.80 137.91 -12.41
C ASP A 119 64.00 136.48 -11.86
N LEU A 120 64.88 136.29 -10.88
CA LEU A 120 65.03 135.04 -10.14
C LEU A 120 63.76 134.70 -9.36
N TYR A 121 63.14 135.67 -8.69
CA TYR A 121 61.88 135.45 -7.97
C TYR A 121 60.75 135.05 -8.92
N ASP A 122 60.59 135.76 -10.05
CA ASP A 122 59.58 135.47 -11.08
C ASP A 122 59.86 134.15 -11.82
N HIS A 123 61.13 133.73 -11.92
CA HIS A 123 61.52 132.41 -12.42
C HIS A 123 61.18 131.29 -11.42
N VAL A 124 61.49 131.48 -10.13
CA VAL A 124 61.10 130.54 -9.06
C VAL A 124 59.57 130.45 -8.93
N LEU A 125 58.86 131.57 -9.06
CA LEU A 125 57.40 131.58 -9.01
C LEU A 125 56.77 130.85 -10.21
N ARG A 126 57.33 131.03 -11.42
CA ARG A 126 56.97 130.23 -12.61
C ARG A 126 57.23 128.75 -12.40
N LYS A 127 58.44 128.35 -11.97
CA LYS A 127 58.78 126.95 -11.69
C LYS A 127 57.91 126.33 -10.59
N LYS A 128 57.50 127.11 -9.58
CA LYS A 128 56.54 126.67 -8.55
C LYS A 128 55.13 126.46 -9.10
N LYS A 129 54.66 127.33 -10.02
CA LYS A 129 53.39 127.14 -10.73
C LYS A 129 53.42 125.90 -11.62
N GLU A 130 54.49 125.72 -12.41
CA GLU A 130 54.71 124.52 -13.23
C GLU A 130 54.71 123.24 -12.37
N TYR A 131 55.48 123.22 -11.27
CA TYR A 131 55.50 122.08 -10.35
C TYR A 131 54.13 121.78 -9.73
N ASN A 132 53.38 122.82 -9.34
CA ASN A 132 52.03 122.64 -8.80
C ASN A 132 51.05 122.11 -9.86
N SER A 133 51.16 122.53 -11.12
CA SER A 133 50.39 121.96 -12.24
C SER A 133 50.73 120.49 -12.40
N LEU A 134 52.01 120.16 -12.62
CA LEU A 134 52.47 118.78 -12.80
C LEU A 134 52.09 117.86 -11.64
N LYS A 135 52.08 118.38 -10.40
CA LYS A 135 51.64 117.64 -9.21
C LYS A 135 50.11 117.43 -9.19
N HIS A 136 49.34 118.38 -9.69
CA HIS A 136 47.89 118.21 -9.88
C HIS A 136 47.61 117.20 -10.99
N ASP A 137 48.27 117.34 -12.13
CA ASP A 137 48.16 116.43 -13.28
C ASP A 137 48.55 114.99 -12.90
N GLN A 138 49.63 114.81 -12.13
CA GLN A 138 50.03 113.51 -11.57
C GLN A 138 48.98 112.93 -10.61
N SER A 139 48.30 113.78 -9.84
CA SER A 139 47.22 113.35 -8.94
C SER A 139 45.96 112.92 -9.71
N LEU A 140 45.63 113.60 -10.81
CA LEU A 140 44.54 113.22 -11.70
C LEU A 140 44.86 111.91 -12.41
N LEU A 141 46.04 111.77 -13.03
CA LEU A 141 46.48 110.54 -13.68
C LEU A 141 46.46 109.34 -12.72
N LYS A 142 46.83 109.55 -11.45
CA LYS A 142 46.77 108.49 -10.44
C LYS A 142 45.33 108.08 -10.13
N ALA A 143 44.41 109.02 -9.99
CA ALA A 143 42.99 108.72 -9.78
C ALA A 143 42.35 108.02 -10.99
N GLU A 144 42.75 108.38 -12.22
CA GLU A 144 42.36 107.68 -13.44
C GLU A 144 42.91 106.26 -13.50
N LEU A 145 44.18 106.06 -13.13
CA LEU A 145 44.82 104.74 -13.06
C LEU A 145 44.16 103.85 -12.00
N ASP A 146 43.87 104.39 -10.81
CA ASP A 146 43.17 103.67 -9.74
C ASP A 146 41.74 103.27 -10.18
N SER A 147 41.02 104.16 -10.87
CA SER A 147 39.69 103.88 -11.46
C SER A 147 39.75 102.82 -12.58
N LEU A 148 40.78 102.86 -13.43
CA LEU A 148 40.98 101.88 -14.50
C LEU A 148 41.35 100.50 -13.95
N ASN A 149 42.20 100.44 -12.92
CA ASN A 149 42.53 99.23 -12.18
C ASN A 149 41.29 98.62 -11.50
N GLN A 150 40.41 99.45 -10.94
CA GLN A 150 39.14 98.98 -10.37
C GLN A 150 38.26 98.34 -11.46
N LYS A 151 38.04 99.02 -12.60
CA LYS A 151 37.28 98.45 -13.73
C LYS A 151 37.88 97.16 -14.28
N TYR A 152 39.21 97.05 -14.32
CA TYR A 152 39.89 95.82 -14.73
C TYR A 152 39.62 94.68 -13.73
N ASN A 153 39.70 94.94 -12.43
CA ASN A 153 39.38 93.96 -11.40
C ASN A 153 37.91 93.51 -11.50
N ASP A 154 36.97 94.44 -11.68
CA ASP A 154 35.54 94.15 -11.85
C ASP A 154 35.29 93.25 -13.09
N LEU A 155 35.96 93.54 -14.23
CA LEU A 155 35.88 92.71 -15.44
C LEU A 155 36.45 91.30 -15.21
N THR A 156 37.62 91.17 -14.56
CA THR A 156 38.19 89.84 -14.26
C THR A 156 37.36 89.04 -13.25
N HIS A 157 36.53 89.68 -12.43
CA HIS A 157 35.53 88.99 -11.61
C HIS A 157 34.41 88.40 -12.47
N VAL A 158 33.85 89.21 -13.37
CA VAL A 158 32.79 88.78 -14.31
C VAL A 158 33.27 87.67 -15.25
N GLU A 159 34.53 87.69 -15.70
CA GLU A 159 35.12 86.59 -16.46
C GLU A 159 35.17 85.29 -15.64
N LYS A 160 35.60 85.35 -14.37
CA LYS A 160 35.62 84.17 -13.48
C LYS A 160 34.22 83.60 -13.27
N GLU A 161 33.24 84.44 -12.91
CA GLU A 161 31.84 84.00 -12.76
C GLU A 161 31.28 83.36 -14.04
N ASN A 162 31.64 83.89 -15.22
CA ASN A 162 31.27 83.29 -16.49
C ASN A 162 31.96 81.93 -16.72
N THR A 163 33.23 81.77 -16.36
CA THR A 163 33.92 80.47 -16.47
C THR A 163 33.32 79.43 -15.50
N ASP A 164 33.01 79.82 -14.26
CA ASP A 164 32.36 78.93 -13.29
C ASP A 164 30.94 78.55 -13.76
N ARG A 165 30.20 79.50 -14.34
CA ARG A 165 28.88 79.23 -14.94
C ARG A 165 28.96 78.30 -16.15
N GLN A 166 29.97 78.44 -17.01
CA GLN A 166 30.19 77.51 -18.12
C GLN A 166 30.54 76.10 -17.63
N GLN A 167 31.40 75.98 -16.62
CA GLN A 167 31.69 74.68 -15.97
C GLN A 167 30.43 74.06 -15.35
N TYR A 168 29.60 74.85 -14.67
CA TYR A 168 28.33 74.39 -14.12
C TYR A 168 27.37 73.88 -15.21
N LEU A 169 27.23 74.62 -16.32
CA LEU A 169 26.41 74.19 -17.46
C LEU A 169 26.94 72.91 -18.13
N GLY A 170 28.27 72.77 -18.29
CA GLY A 170 28.87 71.53 -18.77
C GLY A 170 28.59 70.33 -17.86
N ASN A 171 28.73 70.52 -16.55
CA ASN A 171 28.38 69.51 -15.53
C ASN A 171 26.88 69.17 -15.52
N LEU A 172 26.01 70.12 -15.88
CA LEU A 172 24.57 69.89 -15.99
C LEU A 172 24.21 69.12 -17.27
N GLN A 173 24.86 69.44 -18.39
CA GLN A 173 24.72 68.71 -19.65
C GLN A 173 25.17 67.25 -19.49
N GLU A 174 26.34 67.00 -18.90
CA GLU A 174 26.83 65.63 -18.67
C GLU A 174 25.88 64.80 -17.77
N LYS A 175 25.21 65.45 -16.81
CA LYS A 175 24.15 64.82 -15.99
C LYS A 175 22.88 64.54 -16.78
N PHE A 176 22.49 65.46 -17.69
CA PHE A 176 21.34 65.28 -18.57
C PHE A 176 21.58 64.10 -19.53
N ASP A 177 22.74 64.04 -20.18
CA ASP A 177 23.11 62.96 -21.09
C ASP A 177 23.15 61.60 -20.35
N LYS A 178 23.68 61.56 -19.12
CA LYS A 178 23.62 60.36 -18.25
C LYS A 178 22.20 59.97 -17.83
N LEU A 179 21.27 60.93 -17.70
CA LEU A 179 19.87 60.65 -17.40
C LEU A 179 19.15 60.10 -18.65
N GLN A 180 19.37 60.71 -19.81
CA GLN A 180 18.80 60.27 -21.08
C GLN A 180 19.18 58.82 -21.40
N ASN A 181 20.49 58.51 -21.34
CA ASN A 181 20.97 57.14 -21.53
C ASN A 181 20.34 56.13 -20.56
N LYS A 182 19.97 56.53 -19.33
CA LYS A 182 19.26 55.66 -18.39
C LYS A 182 17.79 55.47 -18.77
N ILE A 183 17.12 56.52 -19.24
CA ILE A 183 15.73 56.44 -19.72
C ILE A 183 15.65 55.51 -20.93
N ASP A 184 16.60 55.62 -21.87
CA ASP A 184 16.65 54.78 -23.06
C ASP A 184 16.88 53.29 -22.71
N LEU A 185 17.78 53.02 -21.75
CA LEU A 185 18.00 51.66 -21.21
C LEU A 185 16.76 51.10 -20.48
N GLU A 186 16.07 51.92 -19.69
CA GLU A 186 14.86 51.51 -18.97
C GLU A 186 13.69 51.24 -19.93
N SER A 187 13.62 51.97 -21.05
CA SER A 187 12.67 51.69 -22.14
C SER A 187 12.90 50.31 -22.74
N ILE A 188 14.16 49.98 -23.09
CA ILE A 188 14.54 48.66 -23.62
C ILE A 188 14.22 47.54 -22.62
N PHE A 189 14.44 47.79 -21.33
CA PHE A 189 14.08 46.84 -20.26
C PHE A 189 12.56 46.66 -20.15
N THR A 190 11.79 47.73 -20.24
CA THR A 190 10.32 47.72 -20.22
C THR A 190 9.76 46.94 -21.41
N ASP A 191 10.28 47.15 -22.62
CA ASP A 191 9.90 46.39 -23.82
C ASP A 191 10.23 44.90 -23.68
N SER A 192 11.38 44.57 -23.07
CA SER A 192 11.79 43.20 -22.78
C SER A 192 10.84 42.51 -21.78
N LEU A 193 10.39 43.24 -20.74
CA LEU A 193 9.39 42.76 -19.78
C LEU A 193 8.02 42.55 -20.44
N ASN A 194 7.57 43.49 -21.28
CA ASN A 194 6.33 43.37 -22.05
C ASN A 194 6.35 42.15 -22.98
N HIS A 195 7.46 41.94 -23.69
CA HIS A 195 7.65 40.74 -24.51
C HIS A 195 7.60 39.45 -23.66
N MET A 196 8.27 39.42 -22.51
CA MET A 196 8.25 38.27 -21.61
C MET A 196 6.84 37.98 -21.05
N ALA A 197 6.07 39.02 -20.74
CA ALA A 197 4.68 38.90 -20.30
C ALA A 197 3.80 38.28 -21.40
N ASN A 198 3.94 38.74 -22.65
CA ASN A 198 3.24 38.20 -23.81
C ASN A 198 3.57 36.71 -24.07
N VAL A 199 4.86 36.34 -24.01
CA VAL A 199 5.28 34.92 -24.14
C VAL A 199 4.69 34.05 -23.01
N ARG A 200 4.69 34.53 -21.77
CA ARG A 200 4.07 33.82 -20.64
C ARG A 200 2.55 33.66 -20.82
N TYR A 201 1.87 34.69 -21.30
CA TYR A 201 0.43 34.64 -21.60
C TYR A 201 0.11 33.60 -22.69
N LEU A 202 0.86 33.60 -23.79
CA LEU A 202 0.70 32.60 -24.87
C LEU A 202 0.94 31.17 -24.36
N ASN A 203 1.95 30.95 -23.52
CA ASN A 203 2.22 29.65 -22.90
C ASN A 203 1.11 29.20 -21.93
N LEU A 204 0.51 30.12 -21.17
CA LEU A 204 -0.64 29.81 -20.31
C LEU A 204 -1.89 29.46 -21.13
N CYS A 205 -2.14 30.16 -22.23
CA CYS A 205 -3.21 29.84 -23.17
C CYS A 205 -2.99 28.46 -23.81
N SER A 206 -1.79 28.15 -24.28
CA SER A 206 -1.50 26.86 -24.93
C SER A 206 -1.57 25.65 -23.99
N ILE A 207 -1.41 25.84 -22.67
CA ILE A 207 -1.62 24.78 -21.65
C ILE A 207 -3.10 24.62 -21.28
N LYS A 208 -3.89 25.70 -21.33
CA LYS A 208 -5.28 25.72 -20.88
C LYS A 208 -6.19 24.79 -21.70
N ASP A 209 -6.01 24.76 -23.02
CA ASP A 209 -6.85 23.96 -23.92
C ASP A 209 -6.56 22.44 -23.85
N PRO A 210 -5.30 21.96 -23.89
CA PRO A 210 -4.98 20.56 -23.60
C PRO A 210 -5.45 20.10 -22.23
N THR A 211 -5.35 20.96 -21.19
CA THR A 211 -5.84 20.64 -19.84
C THR A 211 -7.37 20.48 -19.83
N ARG A 212 -8.10 21.33 -20.57
CA ARG A 212 -9.55 21.23 -20.74
C ARG A 212 -9.95 19.98 -21.52
N LEU A 213 -9.21 19.64 -22.58
CA LEU A 213 -9.41 18.42 -23.38
C LEU A 213 -9.19 17.16 -22.51
N LEU A 214 -8.08 17.10 -21.77
CA LEU A 214 -7.76 16.00 -20.86
C LEU A 214 -8.84 15.83 -19.78
N LYS A 215 -9.32 16.94 -19.20
CA LYS A 215 -10.43 16.91 -18.24
C LYS A 215 -11.72 16.35 -18.86
N SER A 216 -12.01 16.71 -20.12
CA SER A 216 -13.16 16.15 -20.85
C SER A 216 -13.00 14.65 -21.13
N GLN A 217 -11.80 14.21 -21.50
CA GLN A 217 -11.49 12.79 -21.70
C GLN A 217 -11.64 11.99 -20.39
N ILE A 218 -11.11 12.49 -19.26
CA ILE A 218 -11.25 11.86 -17.95
C ILE A 218 -12.74 11.69 -17.58
N VAL A 219 -13.58 12.72 -17.79
CA VAL A 219 -15.02 12.64 -17.52
C VAL A 219 -15.71 11.61 -18.42
N HIS A 220 -15.34 11.54 -19.70
CA HIS A 220 -15.87 10.56 -20.64
C HIS A 220 -15.48 9.12 -20.24
N THR A 221 -14.21 8.87 -19.93
CA THR A 221 -13.72 7.55 -19.47
C THR A 221 -14.37 7.13 -18.15
N LEU A 222 -14.57 8.06 -17.21
CA LEU A 222 -15.32 7.78 -15.97
C LEU A 222 -16.78 7.42 -16.23
N ALA A 223 -17.42 8.01 -17.24
CA ALA A 223 -18.78 7.64 -17.65
C ALA A 223 -18.81 6.25 -18.32
N GLN A 224 -17.82 5.94 -19.17
CA GLN A 224 -17.69 4.62 -19.79
C GLN A 224 -17.44 3.51 -18.77
N ASN A 225 -16.55 3.72 -17.80
CA ASN A 225 -16.29 2.74 -16.73
C ASN A 225 -17.58 2.43 -15.95
N LYS A 226 -18.37 3.44 -15.56
CA LYS A 226 -19.67 3.24 -14.91
C LYS A 226 -20.69 2.44 -15.75
N ILE A 227 -20.58 2.47 -17.07
CA ILE A 227 -21.42 1.65 -17.98
C ILE A 227 -20.90 0.21 -17.98
N LEU A 228 -19.58 0.00 -18.05
CA LEU A 228 -18.95 -1.31 -17.99
C LEU A 228 -19.18 -2.01 -16.64
N ASP A 229 -19.09 -1.28 -15.53
CA ASP A 229 -19.35 -1.79 -14.17
C ASP A 229 -20.78 -2.35 -14.07
N ARG A 230 -21.78 -1.57 -14.51
CA ARG A 230 -23.19 -2.00 -14.58
C ARG A 230 -23.40 -3.20 -15.52
N GLY A 231 -22.67 -3.25 -16.63
CA GLY A 231 -22.67 -4.41 -17.53
C GLY A 231 -22.15 -5.67 -16.82
N SER A 232 -21.04 -5.53 -16.08
CA SER A 232 -20.46 -6.60 -15.26
C SER A 232 -21.41 -7.09 -14.17
N GLU A 233 -22.05 -6.18 -13.43
CA GLU A 233 -23.08 -6.50 -12.43
C GLU A 233 -24.27 -7.28 -13.03
N TYR A 234 -24.75 -6.86 -14.21
CA TYR A 234 -25.80 -7.55 -14.94
C TYR A 234 -25.37 -8.96 -15.37
N HIS A 235 -24.17 -9.11 -15.94
CA HIS A 235 -23.64 -10.42 -16.34
C HIS A 235 -23.42 -11.34 -15.13
N MET A 236 -22.92 -10.82 -14.01
CA MET A 236 -22.74 -11.56 -12.76
C MET A 236 -24.09 -12.04 -12.20
N THR A 237 -25.10 -11.17 -12.17
CA THR A 237 -26.46 -11.50 -11.74
C THR A 237 -27.08 -12.59 -12.62
N SER A 238 -26.90 -12.47 -13.95
CA SER A 238 -27.34 -13.47 -14.92
C SER A 238 -26.63 -14.82 -14.73
N ALA A 239 -25.31 -14.82 -14.48
CA ALA A 239 -24.51 -16.01 -14.21
C ALA A 239 -24.91 -16.71 -12.91
N LEU A 240 -25.24 -15.95 -11.86
CA LEU A 240 -25.79 -16.51 -10.62
C LEU A 240 -27.17 -17.14 -10.84
N ALA A 241 -28.04 -16.49 -11.62
CA ALA A 241 -29.35 -17.02 -11.96
C ALA A 241 -29.29 -18.30 -12.82
N THR A 242 -28.38 -18.38 -13.80
CA THR A 242 -28.17 -19.58 -14.61
C THR A 242 -27.52 -20.70 -13.79
N ARG A 243 -26.55 -20.40 -12.92
CA ARG A 243 -25.99 -21.36 -11.95
C ARG A 243 -27.06 -21.94 -11.03
N GLY A 244 -27.98 -21.11 -10.52
CA GLY A 244 -29.12 -21.55 -9.71
C GLY A 244 -30.08 -22.47 -10.48
N LYS A 245 -30.37 -22.17 -11.75
CA LYS A 245 -31.16 -23.06 -12.62
C LYS A 245 -30.45 -24.40 -12.87
N LEU A 246 -29.14 -24.37 -13.11
CA LEU A 246 -28.33 -25.57 -13.34
C LEU A 246 -28.27 -26.46 -12.09
N GLY A 247 -28.16 -25.88 -10.89
CA GLY A 247 -28.29 -26.61 -9.62
C GLY A 247 -29.61 -27.40 -9.51
N LYS A 248 -30.75 -26.73 -9.77
CA LYS A 248 -32.07 -27.38 -9.77
C LYS A 248 -32.20 -28.50 -10.81
N ILE A 249 -31.60 -28.32 -12.00
CA ILE A 249 -31.56 -29.38 -13.03
C ILE A 249 -30.72 -30.56 -12.54
N GLN A 250 -29.58 -30.31 -11.90
CA GLN A 250 -28.72 -31.36 -11.34
C GLN A 250 -29.40 -32.14 -10.21
N GLU A 251 -30.13 -31.46 -9.33
CA GLU A 251 -30.96 -32.07 -8.28
C GLU A 251 -32.06 -32.96 -8.89
N ASN A 252 -32.77 -32.47 -9.91
CA ASN A 252 -33.79 -33.25 -10.62
C ASN A 252 -33.20 -34.50 -11.30
N ILE A 253 -32.06 -34.38 -11.99
CA ILE A 253 -31.35 -35.51 -12.61
C ILE A 253 -30.92 -36.53 -11.54
N ASN A 254 -30.41 -36.07 -10.40
CA ASN A 254 -30.03 -36.95 -9.30
C ASN A 254 -31.26 -37.67 -8.71
N SER A 255 -32.37 -36.97 -8.49
CA SER A 255 -33.63 -37.59 -8.03
C SER A 255 -34.16 -38.63 -9.01
N GLN A 256 -34.15 -38.33 -10.32
CA GLN A 256 -34.54 -39.29 -11.36
C GLN A 256 -33.61 -40.51 -11.39
N ARG A 257 -32.29 -40.33 -11.26
CA ARG A 257 -31.32 -41.43 -11.18
C ARG A 257 -31.57 -42.33 -9.96
N THR A 258 -31.87 -41.75 -8.80
CA THR A 258 -32.21 -42.53 -7.59
C THR A 258 -33.50 -43.34 -7.81
N LYS A 259 -34.57 -42.71 -8.32
CA LYS A 259 -35.83 -43.42 -8.63
C LYS A 259 -35.65 -44.54 -9.65
N MET A 260 -34.84 -44.34 -10.71
CA MET A 260 -34.54 -45.40 -11.67
C MET A 260 -33.74 -46.56 -11.05
N ARG A 261 -32.80 -46.27 -10.13
CA ARG A 261 -32.07 -47.32 -9.39
C ARG A 261 -32.99 -48.10 -8.46
N GLU A 262 -33.91 -47.42 -7.77
CA GLU A 262 -34.91 -48.07 -6.91
C GLU A 262 -35.83 -49.00 -7.72
N LEU A 263 -36.36 -48.54 -8.86
CA LEU A 263 -37.18 -49.36 -9.76
C LEU A 263 -36.39 -50.56 -10.30
N LEU A 264 -35.16 -50.36 -10.77
CA LEU A 264 -34.32 -51.43 -11.30
C LEU A 264 -33.96 -52.46 -10.21
N ASN A 265 -33.69 -52.03 -8.98
CA ASN A 265 -33.46 -52.93 -7.85
C ASN A 265 -34.73 -53.73 -7.47
N GLN A 266 -35.91 -53.10 -7.54
CA GLN A 266 -37.19 -53.81 -7.33
C GLN A 266 -37.48 -54.84 -8.43
N GLU A 267 -37.18 -54.52 -9.68
CA GLU A 267 -37.31 -55.48 -10.78
C GLU A 267 -36.30 -56.62 -10.67
N LEU A 268 -35.03 -56.33 -10.39
CA LEU A 268 -34.00 -57.36 -10.13
C LEU A 268 -34.43 -58.30 -9.01
N LYS A 269 -34.93 -57.79 -7.88
CA LYS A 269 -35.45 -58.61 -6.78
C LYS A 269 -36.61 -59.52 -7.25
N LYS A 270 -37.56 -59.01 -8.04
CA LYS A 270 -38.65 -59.81 -8.62
C LYS A 270 -38.12 -60.87 -9.60
N TYR A 271 -37.08 -60.58 -10.37
CA TYR A 271 -36.43 -61.54 -11.27
C TYR A 271 -35.68 -62.63 -10.49
N GLU A 272 -35.00 -62.28 -9.40
CA GLU A 272 -34.37 -63.25 -8.50
C GLU A 272 -35.40 -64.17 -7.82
N GLU A 273 -36.50 -63.61 -7.31
CA GLU A 273 -37.62 -64.37 -6.73
C GLU A 273 -38.24 -65.32 -7.75
N ARG A 274 -38.51 -64.85 -8.98
CA ARG A 274 -39.00 -65.70 -10.09
C ARG A 274 -37.99 -66.79 -10.47
N SER A 275 -36.70 -66.46 -10.51
CA SER A 275 -35.63 -67.42 -10.84
C SER A 275 -35.54 -68.52 -9.77
N LYS A 276 -35.58 -68.14 -8.49
CA LYS A 276 -35.65 -69.08 -7.35
C LYS A 276 -36.90 -69.96 -7.41
N ALA A 277 -38.06 -69.40 -7.72
CA ALA A 277 -39.30 -70.17 -7.90
C ALA A 277 -39.21 -71.17 -9.06
N ILE A 278 -38.68 -70.76 -10.22
CA ILE A 278 -38.47 -71.66 -11.38
C ILE A 278 -37.48 -72.78 -11.03
N ALA A 279 -36.40 -72.48 -10.31
CA ALA A 279 -35.45 -73.48 -9.85
C ALA A 279 -36.10 -74.48 -8.87
N PHE A 280 -36.91 -73.99 -7.92
CA PHE A 280 -37.68 -74.82 -7.00
C PHE A 280 -38.65 -75.74 -7.75
N TYR A 281 -39.50 -75.20 -8.63
CA TYR A 281 -40.43 -76.01 -9.43
C TYR A 281 -39.72 -77.05 -10.29
N LYS A 282 -38.57 -76.72 -10.87
CA LYS A 282 -37.76 -77.68 -11.65
C LYS A 282 -37.20 -78.81 -10.77
N GLN A 283 -36.80 -78.51 -9.54
CA GLN A 283 -36.35 -79.50 -8.56
C GLN A 283 -37.50 -80.37 -8.06
N GLU A 284 -38.64 -79.77 -7.73
CA GLU A 284 -39.87 -80.47 -7.32
C GLU A 284 -40.38 -81.39 -8.43
N GLN A 285 -40.40 -80.93 -9.68
CA GLN A 285 -40.76 -81.74 -10.84
C GLN A 285 -39.79 -82.91 -11.05
N GLN A 286 -38.48 -82.72 -10.84
CA GLN A 286 -37.50 -83.82 -10.88
C GLN A 286 -37.71 -84.84 -9.75
N LEU A 287 -38.07 -84.39 -8.54
CA LEU A 287 -38.42 -85.28 -7.43
C LEU A 287 -39.71 -86.06 -7.74
N TRP A 288 -40.72 -85.40 -8.29
CA TRP A 288 -41.97 -86.03 -8.70
C TRP A 288 -41.76 -87.11 -9.77
N TYR A 289 -40.94 -86.85 -10.80
CA TYR A 289 -40.60 -87.87 -11.80
C TYR A 289 -39.88 -89.07 -11.16
N ARG A 290 -38.92 -88.84 -10.24
CA ARG A 290 -38.24 -89.92 -9.51
C ARG A 290 -39.19 -90.72 -8.62
N GLN A 291 -40.13 -90.06 -7.95
CA GLN A 291 -41.18 -90.71 -7.15
C GLN A 291 -42.10 -91.54 -8.05
N LYS A 292 -42.54 -91.02 -9.20
CA LYS A 292 -43.35 -91.78 -10.16
C LYS A 292 -42.62 -92.98 -10.75
N GLU A 293 -41.33 -92.84 -11.06
CA GLU A 293 -40.51 -93.99 -11.45
C GLU A 293 -40.39 -95.04 -10.34
N ALA A 294 -40.30 -94.62 -9.07
CA ALA A 294 -40.27 -95.53 -7.93
C ALA A 294 -41.63 -96.22 -7.73
N GLU A 295 -42.75 -95.49 -7.77
CA GLU A 295 -44.11 -96.05 -7.69
C GLU A 295 -44.37 -97.08 -8.80
N ILE A 296 -43.94 -96.81 -10.04
CA ILE A 296 -44.06 -97.75 -11.16
C ILE A 296 -43.23 -99.02 -10.88
N LYS A 297 -41.98 -98.87 -10.42
CA LYS A 297 -41.12 -100.01 -10.06
C LYS A 297 -41.71 -100.81 -8.89
N ASP A 298 -42.28 -100.16 -7.88
CA ASP A 298 -42.96 -100.82 -6.77
C ASP A 298 -44.24 -101.53 -7.22
N GLN A 299 -44.99 -100.96 -8.17
CA GLN A 299 -46.15 -101.60 -8.78
C GLN A 299 -45.74 -102.83 -9.60
N ASP A 300 -44.64 -102.76 -10.37
CA ASP A 300 -44.07 -103.88 -11.11
C ASP A 300 -43.56 -104.98 -10.16
N ILE A 301 -42.87 -104.61 -9.08
CA ILE A 301 -42.47 -105.56 -8.01
C ILE A 301 -43.70 -106.25 -7.42
N ASN A 302 -44.76 -105.50 -7.09
CA ASN A 302 -46.01 -106.07 -6.56
C ASN A 302 -46.70 -106.99 -7.58
N ASN A 303 -46.65 -106.67 -8.88
CA ASN A 303 -47.17 -107.53 -9.94
C ASN A 303 -46.34 -108.82 -10.07
N LEU A 304 -45.00 -108.73 -10.02
CA LEU A 304 -44.11 -109.89 -10.01
C LEU A 304 -44.34 -110.78 -8.77
N VAL A 305 -44.56 -110.19 -7.59
CA VAL A 305 -44.93 -110.93 -6.37
C VAL A 305 -46.30 -111.62 -6.50
N LYS A 306 -47.28 -111.02 -7.18
CA LYS A 306 -48.55 -111.71 -7.49
C LYS A 306 -48.33 -112.89 -8.43
N ILE A 307 -47.55 -112.71 -9.49
CA ILE A 307 -47.21 -113.78 -10.44
C ILE A 307 -46.45 -114.92 -9.73
N ASP A 308 -45.46 -114.62 -8.88
CA ASP A 308 -44.75 -115.64 -8.10
C ASP A 308 -45.70 -116.41 -7.16
N ASN A 309 -46.64 -115.72 -6.51
CA ASN A 309 -47.67 -116.38 -5.71
C ASN A 309 -48.64 -117.25 -6.54
N GLU A 310 -48.95 -116.88 -7.78
CA GLU A 310 -49.74 -117.69 -8.69
C GLU A 310 -48.96 -118.90 -9.25
N VAL A 311 -47.67 -118.73 -9.55
CA VAL A 311 -46.76 -119.83 -9.91
C VAL A 311 -46.64 -120.82 -8.75
N ARG A 312 -46.43 -120.35 -7.51
CA ARG A 312 -46.42 -121.22 -6.31
C ARG A 312 -47.74 -121.95 -6.09
N LYS A 313 -48.89 -121.32 -6.39
CA LYS A 313 -50.19 -122.02 -6.41
C LYS A 313 -50.25 -123.09 -7.50
N GLY A 314 -49.73 -122.79 -8.69
CA GLY A 314 -49.58 -123.74 -9.80
C GLY A 314 -48.72 -124.94 -9.44
N ASP A 315 -47.55 -124.71 -8.81
CA ASP A 315 -46.67 -125.77 -8.31
C ASP A 315 -47.32 -126.60 -7.20
N LYS A 316 -48.09 -125.96 -6.32
CA LYS A 316 -48.86 -126.68 -5.29
C LYS A 316 -49.96 -127.55 -5.91
N LEU A 317 -50.74 -127.02 -6.86
CA LEU A 317 -51.74 -127.80 -7.60
C LEU A 317 -51.10 -128.93 -8.43
N ARG A 318 -49.88 -128.73 -8.94
CA ARG A 318 -49.10 -129.75 -9.63
C ARG A 318 -48.63 -130.86 -8.69
N LEU A 319 -48.22 -130.52 -7.47
CA LEU A 319 -47.95 -131.48 -6.38
C LEU A 319 -49.23 -132.27 -6.03
N GLU A 320 -50.35 -131.59 -5.81
CA GLU A 320 -51.65 -132.22 -5.52
C GLU A 320 -52.10 -133.14 -6.69
N PHE A 321 -51.83 -132.78 -7.95
CA PHE A 321 -52.09 -133.63 -9.12
C PHE A 321 -51.17 -134.86 -9.19
N VAL A 322 -49.89 -134.73 -8.82
CA VAL A 322 -48.96 -135.86 -8.73
C VAL A 322 -49.38 -136.84 -7.62
N GLU A 323 -49.75 -136.33 -6.44
CA GLU A 323 -50.30 -137.15 -5.36
C GLU A 323 -51.62 -137.82 -5.78
N ALA A 324 -52.53 -137.10 -6.43
CA ALA A 324 -53.78 -137.67 -6.95
C ALA A 324 -53.52 -138.78 -7.99
N SER A 325 -52.53 -138.59 -8.86
CA SER A 325 -52.14 -139.60 -9.87
C SER A 325 -51.50 -140.85 -9.23
N GLN A 326 -50.66 -140.67 -8.20
CA GLN A 326 -50.11 -141.79 -7.43
C GLN A 326 -51.20 -142.55 -6.65
N ASN A 327 -52.15 -141.83 -6.06
CA ASN A 327 -53.32 -142.41 -5.38
C ASN A 327 -54.28 -143.15 -6.32
N LEU A 328 -54.33 -142.75 -7.59
CA LEU A 328 -55.10 -143.45 -8.63
C LEU A 328 -54.38 -144.74 -9.06
N ALA A 329 -53.06 -144.68 -9.28
CA ALA A 329 -52.24 -145.84 -9.62
C ALA A 329 -52.21 -146.89 -8.50
N THR A 330 -52.15 -146.49 -7.22
CA THR A 330 -52.26 -147.43 -6.10
C THR A 330 -53.64 -148.09 -6.02
N ARG A 331 -54.73 -147.34 -6.27
CA ARG A 331 -56.07 -147.93 -6.36
C ARG A 331 -56.27 -148.87 -7.54
N GLU A 332 -55.68 -148.59 -8.70
CA GLU A 332 -55.68 -149.53 -9.84
C GLU A 332 -54.91 -150.81 -9.50
N GLY A 333 -53.81 -150.70 -8.73
CA GLY A 333 -53.11 -151.84 -8.13
C GLY A 333 -53.99 -152.63 -7.15
N GLU A 334 -54.63 -151.98 -6.19
CA GLU A 334 -55.52 -152.60 -5.20
C GLU A 334 -56.72 -153.31 -5.85
N ILE A 335 -57.32 -152.71 -6.89
CA ILE A 335 -58.41 -153.32 -7.66
C ILE A 335 -57.91 -154.55 -8.43
N SER A 336 -56.72 -154.48 -9.02
CA SER A 336 -56.10 -155.61 -9.74
C SER A 336 -55.73 -156.77 -8.80
N GLU A 337 -55.23 -156.46 -7.59
CA GLU A 337 -54.90 -157.45 -6.56
C GLU A 337 -56.18 -158.09 -5.98
N ALA A 338 -57.23 -157.29 -5.71
CA ALA A 338 -58.54 -157.78 -5.24
C ALA A 338 -59.23 -158.71 -6.25
N LEU A 339 -59.12 -158.41 -7.56
CA LEU A 339 -59.60 -159.30 -8.63
C LEU A 339 -58.79 -160.60 -8.71
N ARG A 340 -57.48 -160.57 -8.45
CA ARG A 340 -56.61 -161.77 -8.46
C ARG A 340 -56.87 -162.71 -7.28
N ILE A 341 -57.17 -162.17 -6.10
CA ILE A 341 -57.30 -162.97 -4.86
C ILE A 341 -58.69 -163.65 -4.74
N THR A 342 -59.72 -163.17 -5.44
CA THR A 342 -61.13 -163.55 -5.15
C THR A 342 -61.82 -164.47 -6.17
N ASN A 343 -61.18 -164.88 -7.27
CA ASN A 343 -61.65 -165.92 -8.21
C ASN A 343 -63.17 -165.90 -8.52
N SER A 344 -63.75 -164.71 -8.78
CA SER A 344 -65.19 -164.55 -8.98
C SER A 344 -65.55 -163.56 -10.09
N THR A 345 -66.69 -163.79 -10.75
CA THR A 345 -66.98 -163.25 -12.09
C THR A 345 -68.07 -162.18 -12.16
N SER A 346 -68.54 -161.59 -11.05
CA SER A 346 -69.33 -160.34 -11.12
C SER A 346 -69.31 -159.48 -9.85
N VAL A 347 -69.37 -158.15 -10.06
CA VAL A 347 -69.34 -157.09 -9.05
C VAL A 347 -70.61 -157.06 -8.16
N SER A 348 -71.72 -157.66 -8.60
CA SER A 348 -73.04 -157.46 -8.01
C SER A 348 -73.18 -158.00 -6.57
N ASN A 349 -72.54 -159.13 -6.24
CA ASN A 349 -72.61 -159.70 -4.89
C ASN A 349 -71.81 -158.90 -3.85
N LEU A 350 -70.69 -158.29 -4.25
CA LEU A 350 -69.80 -157.49 -3.41
C LEU A 350 -70.52 -156.25 -2.83
N PHE A 351 -71.42 -155.66 -3.63
CA PHE A 351 -72.21 -154.49 -3.25
C PHE A 351 -73.13 -154.76 -2.04
N SER A 352 -73.70 -155.96 -1.95
CA SER A 352 -74.65 -156.34 -0.87
C SER A 352 -74.00 -156.45 0.51
N GLN A 353 -72.71 -156.78 0.57
CA GLN A 353 -71.95 -156.85 1.82
C GLN A 353 -71.41 -155.47 2.25
N LEU A 354 -70.94 -154.67 1.28
CA LEU A 354 -70.55 -153.27 1.52
C LEU A 354 -71.69 -152.42 2.11
N GLN A 355 -72.93 -152.66 1.69
CA GLN A 355 -74.08 -151.90 2.17
C GLN A 355 -74.39 -152.13 3.67
N LYS A 356 -74.02 -153.29 4.24
CA LYS A 356 -74.14 -153.54 5.68
C LYS A 356 -73.02 -152.87 6.50
N LEU A 357 -71.84 -152.65 5.91
CA LEU A 357 -70.73 -151.89 6.52
C LEU A 357 -70.94 -150.36 6.45
N ARG A 358 -71.80 -149.88 5.55
CA ARG A 358 -72.14 -148.45 5.44
C ARG A 358 -72.94 -147.94 6.65
N VAL A 359 -73.89 -148.73 7.13
CA VAL A 359 -74.74 -148.38 8.28
C VAL A 359 -73.93 -148.26 9.59
N THR A 360 -72.88 -149.06 9.77
CA THR A 360 -71.99 -148.92 10.94
C THR A 360 -71.06 -147.70 10.81
N LYS A 361 -70.63 -147.34 9.61
CA LYS A 361 -69.85 -146.10 9.35
C LYS A 361 -70.63 -144.83 9.72
N GLU A 362 -71.90 -144.76 9.35
CA GLU A 362 -72.76 -143.60 9.63
C GLU A 362 -72.93 -143.36 11.14
N SER A 363 -72.90 -144.43 11.97
CA SER A 363 -72.92 -144.30 13.43
C SER A 363 -71.62 -143.71 14.03
N LEU A 364 -70.47 -143.92 13.39
CA LEU A 364 -69.19 -143.33 13.79
C LEU A 364 -69.03 -141.87 13.32
N GLU A 365 -69.62 -141.53 12.18
CA GLU A 365 -69.65 -140.14 11.68
C GLU A 365 -70.50 -139.24 12.57
N SER A 366 -71.57 -139.76 13.19
CA SER A 366 -72.34 -139.06 14.23
C SER A 366 -71.47 -138.70 15.45
N LEU A 367 -70.68 -139.65 15.97
CA LEU A 367 -69.82 -139.42 17.14
C LEU A 367 -68.69 -138.39 16.84
N ARG A 368 -68.20 -138.40 15.59
CA ARG A 368 -67.22 -137.41 15.12
C ARG A 368 -67.81 -135.99 15.08
N ALA A 369 -69.06 -135.83 14.66
CA ALA A 369 -69.71 -134.53 14.60
C ALA A 369 -69.85 -133.88 15.99
N ASP A 370 -70.16 -134.66 17.02
CA ASP A 370 -70.24 -134.17 18.42
C ASP A 370 -68.86 -133.72 18.96
N LEU A 371 -67.78 -134.41 18.59
CA LEU A 371 -66.41 -134.00 18.92
C LEU A 371 -65.99 -132.70 18.22
N GLU A 372 -66.29 -132.56 16.92
CA GLU A 372 -66.01 -131.32 16.18
C GLU A 372 -66.83 -130.12 16.69
N ALA A 373 -68.07 -130.34 17.12
CA ALA A 373 -68.90 -129.32 17.77
C ALA A 373 -68.31 -128.88 19.13
N THR A 374 -67.68 -129.80 19.87
CA THR A 374 -67.04 -129.50 21.15
C THR A 374 -65.75 -128.67 20.96
N LEU A 375 -64.94 -129.02 19.95
CA LEU A 375 -63.74 -128.25 19.56
C LEU A 375 -64.05 -126.81 19.16
N ARG A 376 -65.11 -126.58 18.35
CA ARG A 376 -65.52 -125.22 17.95
C ARG A 376 -65.93 -124.34 19.14
N ARG A 377 -66.55 -124.91 20.18
CA ARG A 377 -66.88 -124.15 21.40
C ARG A 377 -65.62 -123.66 22.11
N GLN A 378 -64.59 -124.50 22.20
CA GLN A 378 -63.31 -124.12 22.82
C GLN A 378 -62.54 -123.06 22.02
N GLN A 379 -62.59 -123.09 20.69
CA GLN A 379 -61.98 -122.05 19.85
C GLN A 379 -62.63 -120.68 20.06
N ASN A 380 -63.96 -120.62 20.15
CA ASN A 380 -64.69 -119.37 20.40
C ASN A 380 -64.40 -118.77 21.79
N GLU A 381 -64.13 -119.61 22.80
CA GLU A 381 -63.70 -119.17 24.15
C GLU A 381 -62.34 -118.46 24.09
N ILE A 382 -61.39 -119.01 23.31
CA ILE A 382 -60.04 -118.45 23.13
C ILE A 382 -60.08 -117.10 22.38
N GLU A 383 -60.89 -116.97 21.32
CA GLU A 383 -61.05 -115.68 20.62
C GLU A 383 -61.64 -114.59 21.52
N ARG A 384 -62.52 -114.96 22.46
CA ARG A 384 -63.10 -114.02 23.42
C ARG A 384 -62.04 -113.50 24.41
N LEU A 385 -61.22 -114.39 24.96
CA LEU A 385 -60.14 -114.02 25.89
C LEU A 385 -59.08 -113.12 25.23
N ASN A 386 -58.72 -113.36 23.96
CA ASN A 386 -57.79 -112.50 23.22
C ASN A 386 -58.34 -111.07 23.05
N LYS A 387 -59.65 -110.91 22.78
CA LYS A 387 -60.29 -109.57 22.67
C LYS A 387 -60.36 -108.81 24.00
N GLU A 388 -60.41 -109.51 25.13
CA GLU A 388 -60.31 -108.87 26.45
C GLU A 388 -58.87 -108.43 26.77
N TYR A 389 -57.86 -109.15 26.26
CA TYR A 389 -56.44 -108.79 26.39
C TYR A 389 -56.05 -107.54 25.59
N ASP A 390 -56.48 -107.43 24.33
CA ASP A 390 -56.16 -106.28 23.47
C ASP A 390 -56.74 -104.94 24.01
N ASN A 391 -57.93 -104.99 24.63
CA ASN A 391 -58.56 -103.81 25.22
C ASN A 391 -57.80 -103.25 26.43
N LEU A 392 -57.02 -104.06 27.15
CA LEU A 392 -56.18 -103.62 28.28
C LEU A 392 -54.89 -102.94 27.84
N SER A 393 -54.43 -103.16 26.61
CA SER A 393 -53.20 -102.56 26.07
C SER A 393 -53.40 -101.10 25.66
N LEU A 394 -54.57 -100.76 25.10
CA LEU A 394 -54.85 -99.44 24.51
C LEU A 394 -55.05 -98.28 25.50
N GLN A 395 -55.28 -98.54 26.79
CA GLN A 395 -55.52 -97.47 27.79
C GLN A 395 -54.26 -96.82 28.38
N LYS A 396 -53.04 -97.24 28.00
CA LYS A 396 -51.79 -96.80 28.66
C LYS A 396 -50.90 -95.82 27.87
N HIS A 397 -51.29 -95.38 26.67
CA HIS A 397 -50.45 -94.56 25.78
C HIS A 397 -51.05 -93.21 25.33
N GLN A 398 -51.99 -92.63 26.08
CA GLN A 398 -52.43 -91.24 25.87
C GLN A 398 -52.35 -90.41 27.15
N LYS A 399 -51.12 -90.00 27.46
CA LYS A 399 -50.80 -88.80 28.25
C LYS A 399 -49.33 -88.45 28.02
N ASP A 400 -49.11 -87.41 27.21
CA ASP A 400 -47.93 -86.53 27.10
C ASP A 400 -47.82 -85.99 25.64
N GLU A 401 -48.91 -85.39 25.14
CA GLU A 401 -48.85 -84.45 24.01
C GLU A 401 -48.77 -83.04 24.59
N TYR A 402 -47.71 -82.31 24.22
CA TYR A 402 -47.50 -80.92 24.62
C TYR A 402 -48.47 -80.00 23.89
N ASP A 403 -49.04 -79.04 24.62
CA ASP A 403 -50.04 -78.10 24.10
C ASP A 403 -49.47 -77.24 22.96
N TYR A 404 -50.15 -77.25 21.82
CA TYR A 404 -49.72 -76.63 20.55
C TYR A 404 -49.42 -75.13 20.72
N HIS A 405 -50.08 -74.46 21.67
CA HIS A 405 -49.86 -73.07 22.00
C HIS A 405 -48.47 -72.79 22.62
N THR A 406 -47.94 -73.71 23.44
CA THR A 406 -46.60 -73.53 24.05
C THR A 406 -45.45 -73.66 23.05
N LEU A 407 -45.63 -74.43 21.98
CA LEU A 407 -44.66 -74.50 20.87
C LEU A 407 -44.71 -73.21 20.03
N TYR A 408 -45.90 -72.68 19.75
CA TYR A 408 -46.07 -71.44 18.99
C TYR A 408 -45.48 -70.22 19.71
N ASP A 409 -45.71 -70.09 21.02
CA ASP A 409 -45.14 -68.97 21.81
C ASP A 409 -43.61 -69.07 21.92
N LEU A 410 -43.05 -70.28 21.93
CA LEU A 410 -41.59 -70.49 21.85
C LEU A 410 -41.03 -70.14 20.47
N GLU A 411 -41.72 -70.48 19.38
CA GLU A 411 -41.33 -70.15 18.01
C GLU A 411 -41.34 -68.62 17.78
N VAL A 412 -42.40 -67.93 18.21
CA VAL A 412 -42.49 -66.47 18.18
C VAL A 412 -41.41 -65.81 19.07
N GLY A 413 -41.14 -66.39 20.26
CA GLY A 413 -40.09 -65.94 21.16
C GLY A 413 -38.68 -66.10 20.57
N LEU A 414 -38.43 -67.19 19.83
CA LEU A 414 -37.17 -67.44 19.13
C LEU A 414 -36.99 -66.52 17.91
N SER A 415 -38.00 -66.39 17.04
CA SER A 415 -37.93 -65.46 15.90
C SER A 415 -37.70 -64.01 16.33
N LYS A 416 -38.28 -63.58 17.46
CA LYS A 416 -38.02 -62.23 17.99
C LYS A 416 -36.58 -62.06 18.46
N ARG A 417 -36.02 -63.07 19.14
CA ARG A 417 -34.61 -63.08 19.59
C ARG A 417 -33.62 -63.14 18.42
N GLU A 418 -33.96 -63.89 17.37
CA GLU A 418 -33.17 -63.96 16.13
C GLU A 418 -33.15 -62.61 15.42
N HIS A 419 -34.28 -61.91 15.35
CA HIS A 419 -34.35 -60.56 14.79
C HIS A 419 -33.55 -59.53 15.63
N GLU A 420 -33.64 -59.59 16.97
CA GLU A 420 -32.84 -58.77 17.87
C GLU A 420 -31.32 -59.03 17.69
N LEU A 421 -30.91 -60.30 17.60
CA LEU A 421 -29.52 -60.68 17.29
C LEU A 421 -29.05 -60.19 15.91
N GLN A 422 -29.93 -60.22 14.90
CA GLN A 422 -29.62 -59.75 13.56
C GLN A 422 -29.45 -58.23 13.52
N THR A 423 -30.31 -57.46 14.21
CA THR A 423 -30.11 -56.01 14.37
C THR A 423 -28.82 -55.68 15.13
N HIS A 424 -28.46 -56.45 16.17
CA HIS A 424 -27.16 -56.31 16.82
C HIS A 424 -25.97 -56.69 15.93
N SER A 425 -26.11 -57.64 15.00
CA SER A 425 -25.08 -57.91 14.00
C SER A 425 -24.89 -56.74 13.04
N GLU A 426 -25.99 -56.14 12.55
CA GLU A 426 -25.94 -54.98 11.64
C GLU A 426 -25.37 -53.73 12.31
N ASP A 427 -25.71 -53.47 13.58
CA ASP A 427 -25.12 -52.36 14.34
C ASP A 427 -23.66 -52.63 14.70
N LEU A 428 -23.26 -53.89 14.95
CA LEU A 428 -21.86 -54.24 15.17
C LEU A 428 -21.03 -54.12 13.88
N ASP A 429 -21.60 -54.38 12.71
CA ASP A 429 -20.96 -54.14 11.43
C ASP A 429 -20.93 -52.65 11.04
N LYS A 430 -21.92 -51.83 11.42
CA LYS A 430 -21.80 -50.36 11.39
C LYS A 430 -20.66 -49.87 12.28
N VAL A 431 -20.59 -50.34 13.53
CA VAL A 431 -19.50 -49.98 14.45
C VAL A 431 -18.15 -50.40 13.89
N LYS A 432 -18.01 -51.57 13.26
CA LYS A 432 -16.78 -51.94 12.53
C LYS A 432 -16.48 -50.98 11.36
N ALA A 433 -17.49 -50.59 10.58
CA ALA A 433 -17.32 -49.65 9.47
C ALA A 433 -16.89 -48.26 9.94
N ASP A 434 -17.50 -47.74 11.01
CA ASP A 434 -17.14 -46.47 11.64
C ASP A 434 -15.75 -46.52 12.26
N PHE A 435 -15.39 -47.62 12.94
CA PHE A 435 -14.05 -47.83 13.51
C PHE A 435 -12.98 -47.94 12.41
N SER A 436 -13.29 -48.59 11.30
CA SER A 436 -12.42 -48.69 10.12
C SER A 436 -12.26 -47.33 9.42
N THR A 437 -13.33 -46.54 9.35
CA THR A 437 -13.32 -45.19 8.81
C THR A 437 -12.55 -44.23 9.72
N GLY A 438 -12.67 -44.38 11.05
CA GLY A 438 -11.87 -43.67 12.05
C GLY A 438 -10.37 -44.02 11.96
N LEU A 439 -10.03 -45.30 11.82
CA LEU A 439 -8.65 -45.76 11.59
C LEU A 439 -8.06 -45.22 10.28
N LEU A 440 -8.85 -45.17 9.19
CA LEU A 440 -8.43 -44.55 7.93
C LEU A 440 -8.27 -43.02 8.06
N GLY A 441 -9.12 -42.37 8.85
CA GLY A 441 -9.00 -40.96 9.21
C GLY A 441 -7.70 -40.67 9.98
N LEU A 442 -7.42 -41.45 11.03
CA LEU A 442 -6.20 -41.37 11.82
C LEU A 442 -4.95 -41.64 10.97
N ASN A 443 -4.94 -42.66 10.12
CA ASN A 443 -3.82 -42.92 9.19
C ASN A 443 -3.58 -41.74 8.23
N ARG A 444 -4.64 -41.11 7.70
CA ARG A 444 -4.51 -39.91 6.86
C ARG A 444 -3.98 -38.69 7.64
N ILE A 445 -4.32 -38.57 8.92
CA ILE A 445 -3.77 -37.50 9.78
C ILE A 445 -2.30 -37.78 10.09
N ILE A 446 -1.91 -39.03 10.38
CA ILE A 446 -0.51 -39.44 10.57
C ILE A 446 0.32 -39.13 9.31
N GLN A 447 -0.19 -39.45 8.12
CA GLN A 447 0.46 -39.09 6.84
C GLN A 447 0.64 -37.57 6.70
N LYS A 448 -0.42 -36.78 6.93
CA LYS A 448 -0.35 -35.31 6.84
C LYS A 448 0.53 -34.66 7.91
N LEU A 449 0.69 -35.27 9.09
CA LEU A 449 1.64 -34.79 10.10
C LEU A 449 3.08 -35.09 9.66
N GLY A 450 3.34 -36.26 9.06
CA GLY A 450 4.64 -36.60 8.48
C GLY A 450 5.07 -35.68 7.32
N GLU A 451 4.12 -35.16 6.54
CA GLU A 451 4.39 -34.22 5.44
C GLU A 451 4.80 -32.81 5.90
N ASN A 452 4.47 -32.41 7.14
CA ASN A 452 4.64 -31.03 7.63
C ASN A 452 5.96 -30.76 8.38
N ASN A 453 6.89 -31.73 8.45
CA ASN A 453 8.22 -31.61 9.07
C ASN A 453 8.27 -31.22 10.58
N ASP A 454 7.13 -31.06 11.26
CA ASP A 454 7.05 -30.87 12.72
C ASP A 454 7.35 -32.18 13.48
N ILE A 455 8.65 -32.45 13.57
CA ILE A 455 9.33 -33.28 14.59
C ILE A 455 9.11 -34.81 14.49
N ARG A 456 10.22 -35.49 14.79
CA ARG A 456 10.41 -36.94 14.73
C ARG A 456 9.65 -37.66 15.85
N GLU A 457 9.30 -38.93 15.59
CA GLU A 457 8.86 -39.95 16.56
C GLU A 457 7.36 -40.11 16.90
N ILE A 458 6.47 -39.84 15.95
CA ILE A 458 5.16 -40.54 15.94
C ILE A 458 5.36 -41.88 15.21
N ARG A 459 5.47 -43.00 15.96
CA ARG A 459 5.66 -44.35 15.38
C ARG A 459 4.46 -45.28 15.60
N THR A 460 3.56 -44.95 16.51
CA THR A 460 2.34 -45.72 16.79
C THR A 460 1.09 -44.85 16.74
N ILE A 461 -0.07 -45.49 16.57
CA ILE A 461 -1.39 -44.83 16.57
C ILE A 461 -1.67 -44.13 17.91
N LYS A 462 -1.09 -44.64 19.02
CA LYS A 462 -1.22 -44.04 20.35
C LYS A 462 -0.58 -42.65 20.41
N ASP A 463 0.66 -42.53 19.92
CA ASP A 463 1.43 -41.28 19.91
C ASP A 463 0.72 -40.20 19.07
N ALA A 464 0.09 -40.61 17.97
CA ALA A 464 -0.69 -39.71 17.11
C ALA A 464 -1.96 -39.17 17.82
N ILE A 465 -2.65 -40.01 18.59
CA ILE A 465 -3.83 -39.60 19.36
C ILE A 465 -3.41 -38.66 20.51
N GLU A 466 -2.33 -38.98 21.23
CA GLU A 466 -1.79 -38.12 22.29
C GLU A 466 -1.35 -36.75 21.76
N TYR A 467 -0.69 -36.68 20.60
CA TYR A 467 -0.34 -35.42 19.93
C TYR A 467 -1.57 -34.61 19.49
N ILE A 468 -2.60 -35.26 18.94
CA ILE A 468 -3.85 -34.58 18.53
C ILE A 468 -4.58 -34.02 19.76
N CYS A 469 -4.70 -34.79 20.84
CA CYS A 469 -5.30 -34.33 22.10
C CYS A 469 -4.51 -33.16 22.73
N TYR A 470 -3.18 -33.24 22.73
CA TYR A 470 -2.31 -32.14 23.18
C TYR A 470 -2.54 -30.85 22.35
N LYS A 471 -2.62 -30.98 21.02
CA LYS A 471 -2.82 -29.85 20.11
C LYS A 471 -4.23 -29.25 20.18
N ILE A 472 -5.24 -30.06 20.45
CA ILE A 472 -6.63 -29.59 20.68
C ILE A 472 -6.71 -28.82 22.00
N ASN A 473 -6.12 -29.32 23.09
CA ASN A 473 -6.12 -28.62 24.37
C ASN A 473 -5.40 -27.26 24.29
N HIS A 474 -4.29 -27.17 23.56
CA HIS A 474 -3.58 -25.91 23.28
C HIS A 474 -4.25 -24.99 22.23
N LEU A 475 -5.39 -25.40 21.65
CA LEU A 475 -6.23 -24.55 20.80
C LEU A 475 -7.52 -24.08 21.51
N THR A 476 -7.66 -24.41 22.79
CA THR A 476 -8.82 -24.03 23.64
C THR A 476 -8.44 -23.24 24.89
N GLU A 477 -7.16 -22.84 25.02
CA GLU A 477 -6.68 -21.70 25.81
C GLU A 477 -6.41 -20.51 24.87
#